data_AF-A0A9J6FHT1-F1
#
_entry.id   AF-A0A9J6FHT1-F1
#
_cell.length_a   1.000
_cell.length_b   1.000
_cell.length_c   1.000
_cell.angle_alpha   90.00
_cell.angle_beta   90.00
_cell.angle_gamma   90.00
#
_symmetry.space_group_name_H-M   'P 1'
#
loop_
_entity.id
_entity.type
_entity.pdbx_description
1 polymer ?
#
loop_
_entity_poly.entity_id
_entity_poly.type
_entity_poly.pdbx_seq_one_letter_code
_entity_poly.pdbx_strand_id
1 'polypeptide(L)'
;MCAWRALRGLEQVSSDEHVGSLAENLMEALKENPNVAQKIEEVRKQTRDEKKRLAMAMREKQLGELGMRTNEKGQVTAKSSILKQMEDLGEELGLVCIICREGYKFQPSKVLGIYTFTKRCNLEEFEAKPRKTPGYSTVTHFNIVHVDCHMAAVRHARGRDEWESAALQNANTKCNGLLPLWGPQVPESAFASCLARTRCVAREDKNLSNFLEMSPDRQVENCYESEGPCYWATMALVVWSPSRWRCGRVALVRRMLVLAHARHLSPQGTTSGGLADAAPREFAVYRPYLCYLAMVDGLYNIFKRVSCSHDESWSVALADYIRHSDQALLELGDKLLRNFEEQVLTCQSFMEYCDVMGEWLTLQELLLGHTACIEVSCKLVHPTPPNMLKVHLVKAGTLCNKAFVRGMLFQVFISDFFIVL
;
A
#
# COMPACT_ATOMS: atom_id res chain seq x y z
N MET A 1 28.08 -44.78 65.98
CA MET A 1 27.06 -44.11 65.13
C MET A 1 27.42 -42.65 64.79
N CYS A 2 28.01 -41.85 65.69
CA CYS A 2 28.33 -40.44 65.41
C CYS A 2 29.36 -40.22 64.29
N ALA A 3 30.43 -41.01 64.23
CA ALA A 3 31.44 -40.93 63.17
C ALA A 3 30.86 -41.20 61.75
N TRP A 4 29.89 -42.11 61.64
CA TRP A 4 29.23 -42.46 60.38
C TRP A 4 28.34 -41.33 59.83
N ARG A 5 27.63 -40.61 60.72
CA ARG A 5 26.82 -39.44 60.32
C ARG A 5 27.70 -38.28 59.84
N ALA A 6 28.89 -38.12 60.43
CA ALA A 6 29.86 -37.11 60.01
C ALA A 6 30.46 -37.42 58.62
N LEU A 7 30.90 -38.65 58.38
CA LEU A 7 31.38 -39.11 57.07
C LEU A 7 30.33 -38.97 55.96
N ARG A 8 29.06 -39.25 56.27
CA ARG A 8 27.94 -39.04 55.34
C ARG A 8 27.61 -37.56 55.09
N GLY A 9 27.85 -36.69 56.06
CA GLY A 9 27.74 -35.24 55.86
C GLY A 9 28.76 -34.76 54.83
N LEU A 10 29.98 -35.30 54.88
CA LEU A 10 31.07 -34.99 53.96
C LEU A 10 30.85 -35.55 52.54
N GLU A 11 30.19 -36.70 52.39
CA GLU A 11 29.78 -37.27 51.09
C GLU A 11 28.88 -36.32 50.26
N GLN A 12 28.08 -35.49 50.94
CA GLN A 12 27.16 -34.54 50.29
C GLN A 12 27.77 -33.17 50.03
N VAL A 13 29.02 -32.95 50.48
CA VAL A 13 29.72 -31.67 50.30
C VAL A 13 30.48 -31.70 48.98
N SER A 14 30.02 -30.91 48.02
CA SER A 14 30.75 -30.55 46.80
C SER A 14 31.84 -29.55 47.19
N SER A 15 33.05 -30.02 47.47
CA SER A 15 34.23 -29.16 47.65
C SER A 15 35.22 -29.34 46.50
N ASP A 16 35.96 -28.27 46.18
CA ASP A 16 37.02 -28.29 45.15
C ASP A 16 38.11 -29.33 45.45
N GLU A 17 38.26 -29.71 46.73
CA GLU A 17 39.20 -30.74 47.19
C GLU A 17 38.63 -32.18 47.16
N HIS A 18 37.49 -32.40 46.49
CA HIS A 18 36.95 -33.74 46.26
C HIS A 18 36.67 -34.55 47.55
N VAL A 19 36.42 -33.87 48.67
CA VAL A 19 36.23 -34.45 50.01
C VAL A 19 35.08 -35.47 50.02
N GLY A 20 34.05 -35.25 49.20
CA GLY A 20 32.95 -36.19 49.01
C GLY A 20 33.39 -37.55 48.45
N SER A 21 34.25 -37.56 47.43
CA SER A 21 34.78 -38.81 46.86
C SER A 21 35.77 -39.54 47.79
N LEU A 22 36.52 -38.80 48.60
CA LEU A 22 37.41 -39.40 49.60
C LEU A 22 36.60 -40.09 50.72
N ALA A 23 35.51 -39.46 51.14
CA ALA A 23 34.55 -40.07 52.06
C ALA A 23 33.93 -41.33 51.44
N GLU A 24 33.53 -41.30 50.16
CA GLU A 24 32.98 -42.46 49.45
C GLU A 24 33.99 -43.63 49.37
N ASN A 25 35.24 -43.35 48.98
CA ASN A 25 36.29 -44.36 48.88
C ASN A 25 36.62 -45.01 50.23
N LEU A 26 36.69 -44.21 51.31
CA LEU A 26 36.89 -44.74 52.67
C LEU A 26 35.74 -45.66 53.08
N MET A 27 34.52 -45.35 52.68
CA MET A 27 33.33 -46.13 53.03
C MET A 27 33.26 -47.43 52.25
N GLU A 28 33.77 -47.47 51.02
CA GLU A 28 33.96 -48.71 50.26
C GLU A 28 35.06 -49.59 50.88
N ALA A 29 36.19 -49.01 51.30
CA ALA A 29 37.26 -49.75 51.99
C ALA A 29 36.78 -50.37 53.33
N LEU A 30 35.92 -49.66 54.07
CA LEU A 30 35.36 -50.14 55.34
C LEU A 30 34.39 -51.32 55.19
N LYS A 31 33.93 -51.65 53.97
CA LYS A 31 33.05 -52.80 53.71
C LYS A 31 33.76 -54.16 53.78
N GLU A 32 35.08 -54.20 53.83
CA GLU A 32 35.83 -55.45 54.03
C GLU A 32 35.45 -56.14 55.35
N ASN A 33 34.91 -55.40 56.32
CA ASN A 33 34.38 -55.93 57.57
C ASN A 33 32.87 -56.24 57.46
N PRO A 34 32.43 -57.50 57.60
CA PRO A 34 31.03 -57.91 57.39
C PRO A 34 30.03 -57.19 58.31
N ASN A 35 30.39 -57.01 59.58
CA ASN A 35 29.58 -56.32 60.60
C ASN A 35 29.44 -54.82 60.32
N VAL A 36 30.44 -54.22 59.67
CA VAL A 36 30.42 -52.82 59.28
C VAL A 36 29.57 -52.69 58.02
N ALA A 37 29.83 -53.51 56.99
CA ALA A 37 29.10 -53.54 55.73
C ALA A 37 27.56 -53.63 55.90
N GLN A 38 27.08 -54.46 56.83
CA GLN A 38 25.64 -54.56 57.12
C GLN A 38 25.05 -53.24 57.64
N LYS A 39 25.77 -52.54 58.53
CA LYS A 39 25.36 -51.23 59.05
C LYS A 39 25.49 -50.12 58.00
N ILE A 40 26.49 -50.21 57.12
CA ILE A 40 26.64 -49.32 55.95
C ILE A 40 25.41 -49.41 55.07
N GLU A 41 24.99 -50.64 54.74
CA GLU A 41 23.87 -50.88 53.83
C GLU A 41 22.53 -50.47 54.44
N GLU A 42 22.33 -50.72 55.73
CA GLU A 42 21.12 -50.30 56.45
C GLU A 42 20.99 -48.76 56.46
N VAL A 43 22.08 -48.03 56.71
CA VAL A 43 22.05 -46.57 56.68
C VAL A 43 21.93 -46.03 55.24
N ARG A 44 22.56 -46.67 54.24
CA ARG A 44 22.36 -46.32 52.82
C ARG A 44 20.91 -46.52 52.40
N LYS A 45 20.26 -47.60 52.84
CA LYS A 45 18.83 -47.86 52.61
C LYS A 45 17.96 -46.77 53.23
N GLN A 46 18.16 -46.45 54.51
CA GLN A 46 17.44 -45.35 55.17
C GLN A 46 17.65 -44.00 54.45
N THR A 47 18.84 -43.76 53.89
CA THR A 47 19.14 -42.53 53.12
C THR A 47 18.41 -42.50 51.79
N ARG A 48 18.36 -43.63 51.07
CA ARG A 48 17.64 -43.76 49.80
C ARG A 48 16.14 -43.56 50.01
N ASP A 49 15.59 -44.16 51.07
CA ASP A 49 14.18 -44.05 51.40
C ASP A 49 13.81 -42.59 51.76
N GLU A 50 14.65 -41.90 52.53
CA GLU A 50 14.43 -40.49 52.88
C GLU A 50 14.59 -39.54 51.67
N LYS A 51 15.60 -39.73 50.82
CA LYS A 51 15.77 -38.97 49.57
C LYS A 51 14.58 -39.20 48.63
N LYS A 52 14.10 -40.45 48.53
CA LYS A 52 12.91 -40.80 47.74
C LYS A 52 11.67 -40.11 48.29
N ARG A 53 11.49 -40.06 49.62
CA ARG A 53 10.38 -39.35 50.29
C ARG A 53 10.40 -37.85 50.00
N LEU A 54 11.56 -37.20 50.16
CA LEU A 54 11.73 -35.77 49.88
C LEU A 54 11.52 -35.43 48.39
N ALA A 55 12.05 -36.25 47.48
CA ALA A 55 11.84 -36.09 46.05
C ALA A 55 10.36 -36.24 45.66
N MET A 56 9.63 -37.18 46.27
CA MET A 56 8.18 -37.29 46.08
C MET A 56 7.43 -36.06 46.60
N ALA A 57 7.78 -35.55 47.79
CA ALA A 57 7.15 -34.36 48.35
C ALA A 57 7.43 -33.08 47.53
N MET A 58 8.65 -32.91 47.03
CA MET A 58 8.98 -31.80 46.11
C MET A 58 8.24 -31.91 44.79
N ARG A 59 8.16 -33.13 44.23
CA ARG A 59 7.39 -33.40 43.01
C ARG A 59 5.90 -33.12 43.21
N GLU A 60 5.33 -33.50 44.35
CA GLU A 60 3.93 -33.22 44.69
C GLU A 60 3.67 -31.71 44.84
N LYS A 61 4.58 -30.97 45.48
CA LYS A 61 4.49 -29.50 45.61
C LYS A 61 4.57 -28.81 44.24
N GLN A 62 5.53 -29.19 43.40
CA GLN A 62 5.68 -28.63 42.04
C GLN A 62 4.49 -28.99 41.14
N LEU A 63 3.95 -30.21 41.25
CA LEU A 63 2.73 -30.61 40.54
C LEU A 63 1.52 -29.81 41.01
N GLY A 64 1.44 -29.49 42.30
CA GLY A 64 0.41 -28.60 42.88
C GLY A 64 0.46 -27.17 42.34
N GLU A 65 1.67 -26.59 42.24
CA GLU A 65 1.88 -25.27 41.62
C GLU A 65 1.52 -25.25 40.12
N LEU A 66 1.67 -26.38 39.42
CA LEU A 66 1.27 -26.59 38.03
C LEU A 66 -0.19 -27.06 37.85
N GLY A 67 -0.99 -27.13 38.92
CA GLY A 67 -2.41 -27.49 38.85
C GLY A 67 -2.70 -28.97 38.52
N MET A 68 -1.72 -29.86 38.65
CA MET A 68 -1.82 -31.29 38.36
C MET A 68 -1.89 -32.11 39.66
N ARG A 69 -2.75 -33.15 39.71
CA ARG A 69 -2.87 -34.04 40.87
C ARG A 69 -2.46 -35.47 40.50
N THR A 70 -1.71 -36.14 41.37
CA THR A 70 -1.40 -37.57 41.24
C THR A 70 -2.46 -38.42 41.92
N ASN A 71 -2.89 -39.50 41.27
CA ASN A 71 -3.72 -40.53 41.89
C ASN A 71 -2.88 -41.47 42.78
N GLU A 72 -3.53 -42.32 43.57
CA GLU A 72 -2.89 -43.28 44.51
C GLU A 72 -1.96 -44.31 43.81
N LYS A 73 -2.02 -44.42 42.48
CA LYS A 73 -1.16 -45.29 41.66
C LYS A 73 0.02 -44.54 41.02
N GLY A 74 0.24 -43.27 41.37
CA GLY A 74 1.32 -42.44 40.83
C GLY A 74 1.07 -41.90 39.41
N GLN A 75 -0.16 -42.01 38.91
CA GLN A 75 -0.56 -41.48 37.61
C GLN A 75 -0.98 -40.01 37.78
N VAL A 76 -0.31 -39.11 37.05
CA VAL A 76 -0.69 -37.68 37.01
C VAL A 76 -1.96 -37.51 36.19
N THR A 77 -3.02 -37.04 36.86
CA THR A 77 -4.30 -36.68 36.24
C THR A 77 -4.48 -35.17 36.35
N ALA A 78 -4.51 -34.51 35.20
CA ALA A 78 -4.77 -33.08 35.13
C ALA A 78 -6.26 -32.79 35.34
N LYS A 79 -6.59 -31.77 36.14
CA LYS A 79 -7.94 -31.18 36.15
C LYS A 79 -8.03 -30.27 34.91
N SER A 80 -8.65 -30.74 33.83
CA SER A 80 -8.57 -30.09 32.51
C SER A 80 -9.53 -28.90 32.34
N SER A 81 -9.09 -27.72 32.76
CA SER A 81 -9.39 -26.46 32.05
C SER A 81 -8.16 -25.97 31.26
N ILE A 82 -6.96 -26.15 31.83
CA ILE A 82 -5.68 -25.74 31.24
C ILE A 82 -5.30 -26.60 30.00
N LEU A 83 -5.55 -27.91 30.02
CA LEU A 83 -5.26 -28.77 28.86
C LEU A 83 -6.11 -28.41 27.63
N LYS A 84 -7.36 -27.97 27.82
CA LYS A 84 -8.19 -27.45 26.71
C LYS A 84 -7.63 -26.14 26.16
N GLN A 85 -7.12 -25.25 27.01
CA GLN A 85 -6.45 -24.02 26.58
C GLN A 85 -5.12 -24.29 25.86
N MET A 86 -4.43 -25.40 26.19
CA MET A 86 -3.22 -25.82 25.48
C MET A 86 -3.50 -26.54 24.16
N GLU A 87 -4.64 -27.23 24.02
CA GLU A 87 -5.11 -27.77 22.72
C GLU A 87 -5.58 -26.64 21.77
N ASP A 88 -6.14 -25.55 22.30
CA ASP A 88 -6.51 -24.36 21.52
C ASP A 88 -5.30 -23.53 21.03
N LEU A 89 -4.12 -23.71 21.62
CA LEU A 89 -2.83 -23.26 21.08
C LEU A 89 -2.36 -24.10 19.88
N GLY A 90 -3.27 -24.81 19.21
CA GLY A 90 -2.99 -25.48 17.94
C GLY A 90 -2.33 -24.53 16.93
N GLU A 91 -1.29 -25.03 16.28
CA GLU A 91 -0.51 -24.37 15.23
C GLU A 91 -1.42 -23.56 14.29
N GLU A 92 -1.02 -22.34 13.99
CA GLU A 92 -1.80 -21.49 13.12
C GLU A 92 -1.72 -21.99 11.68
N LEU A 93 -2.77 -22.67 11.25
CA LEU A 93 -2.94 -23.14 9.89
C LEU A 93 -3.32 -21.96 8.99
N GLY A 94 -2.34 -21.17 8.57
CA GLY A 94 -2.60 -20.04 7.69
C GLY A 94 -1.45 -19.06 7.51
N LEU A 95 -1.82 -17.86 7.06
CA LEU A 95 -0.91 -16.76 6.82
C LEU A 95 -0.49 -16.13 8.16
N VAL A 96 0.79 -16.24 8.50
CA VAL A 96 1.34 -15.74 9.76
C VAL A 96 2.31 -14.59 9.51
N CYS A 97 2.30 -13.61 10.41
CA CYS A 97 3.23 -12.50 10.36
C CYS A 97 4.66 -12.96 10.69
N ILE A 98 5.62 -12.60 9.85
CA ILE A 98 7.04 -12.94 10.01
C ILE A 98 7.68 -12.34 11.29
N ILE A 99 7.11 -11.23 11.79
CA ILE A 99 7.61 -10.51 12.97
C ILE A 99 7.04 -11.11 14.25
N CYS A 100 5.70 -11.12 14.42
CA CYS A 100 5.08 -11.56 15.68
C CYS A 100 4.67 -13.04 15.71
N ARG A 101 4.75 -13.75 14.58
CA ARG A 101 4.38 -15.17 14.43
C ARG A 101 2.90 -15.48 14.70
N GLU A 102 2.06 -14.47 14.67
CA GLU A 102 0.59 -14.55 14.78
C GLU A 102 -0.03 -14.25 13.41
N GLY A 103 -1.14 -14.91 13.10
CA GLY A 103 -2.02 -14.66 11.95
C GLY A 103 -3.45 -14.31 12.40
N TYR A 104 -4.44 -14.59 11.56
CA TYR A 104 -5.83 -14.22 11.81
C TYR A 104 -6.51 -14.94 12.99
N LYS A 105 -5.99 -16.07 13.46
CA LYS A 105 -6.54 -16.78 14.63
C LYS A 105 -6.33 -15.95 15.91
N PHE A 106 -5.17 -15.31 16.04
CA PHE A 106 -4.84 -14.47 17.21
C PHE A 106 -5.03 -12.98 16.94
N GLN A 107 -4.96 -12.55 15.67
CA GLN A 107 -5.11 -11.16 15.23
C GLN A 107 -6.15 -11.03 14.11
N PRO A 108 -7.44 -11.36 14.36
CA PRO A 108 -8.46 -11.45 13.33
C PRO A 108 -8.78 -10.13 12.63
N SER A 109 -8.56 -8.99 13.30
CA SER A 109 -8.88 -7.66 12.82
C SER A 109 -7.70 -6.93 12.15
N LYS A 110 -6.49 -7.49 12.18
CA LYS A 110 -5.28 -6.82 11.65
C LYS A 110 -5.05 -7.16 10.19
N VAL A 111 -4.73 -6.16 9.38
CA VAL A 111 -4.40 -6.38 7.96
C VAL A 111 -3.03 -7.05 7.85
N LEU A 112 -2.99 -8.20 7.18
CA LEU A 112 -1.74 -8.80 6.70
C LEU A 112 -1.36 -8.21 5.34
N GLY A 113 -0.06 -8.18 5.05
CA GLY A 113 0.47 -7.78 3.76
C GLY A 113 1.59 -8.70 3.31
N ILE A 114 1.67 -8.91 2.00
CA ILE A 114 2.74 -9.66 1.36
C ILE A 114 3.81 -8.67 0.90
N TYR A 115 5.08 -8.91 1.23
CA TYR A 115 6.16 -8.12 0.64
C TYR A 115 6.26 -8.34 -0.87
N THR A 116 6.23 -7.25 -1.62
CA THR A 116 6.36 -7.25 -3.08
C THR A 116 7.52 -6.38 -3.53
N PHE A 117 8.10 -6.72 -4.67
CA PHE A 117 9.05 -5.88 -5.38
C PHE A 117 8.52 -5.62 -6.79
N THR A 118 8.27 -4.35 -7.09
CA THR A 118 7.75 -3.89 -8.38
C THR A 118 8.80 -3.02 -9.06
N LYS A 119 9.13 -3.36 -10.31
CA LYS A 119 10.09 -2.64 -11.13
C LYS A 119 9.46 -2.31 -12.48
N ARG A 120 9.72 -1.11 -13.00
CA ARG A 120 9.41 -0.78 -14.40
C ARG A 120 10.36 -1.54 -15.33
N CYS A 121 9.83 -2.24 -16.31
CA CYS A 121 10.60 -2.98 -17.31
C CYS A 121 9.88 -3.01 -18.65
N ASN A 122 10.57 -3.47 -19.69
CA ASN A 122 9.89 -3.77 -20.95
C ASN A 122 9.09 -5.07 -20.76
N LEU A 123 7.83 -5.09 -21.19
CA LEU A 123 6.95 -6.25 -21.02
C LEU A 123 7.41 -7.44 -21.89
N GLU A 124 7.88 -7.13 -23.09
CA GLU A 124 8.38 -8.10 -24.07
C GLU A 124 9.72 -7.63 -24.60
N GLU A 125 10.79 -8.35 -24.27
CA GLU A 125 12.14 -8.03 -24.73
C GLU A 125 12.26 -8.19 -26.25
N PHE A 126 11.48 -9.09 -26.83
CA PHE A 126 11.52 -9.44 -28.25
C PHE A 126 10.47 -8.73 -29.11
N GLU A 127 9.75 -7.75 -28.58
CA GLU A 127 8.74 -7.01 -29.36
C GLU A 127 9.38 -6.35 -30.60
N ALA A 128 8.84 -6.59 -31.80
CA ALA A 128 9.44 -6.12 -33.06
C ALA A 128 9.35 -4.58 -33.29
N LYS A 129 8.79 -3.83 -32.33
CA LYS A 129 8.67 -2.37 -32.41
C LYS A 129 9.97 -1.69 -31.94
N PRO A 130 10.36 -0.55 -32.57
CA PRO A 130 11.57 0.19 -32.19
C PRO A 130 11.50 0.78 -30.78
N ARG A 131 10.29 1.10 -30.29
CA ARG A 131 10.04 1.47 -28.90
C ARG A 131 9.33 0.31 -28.21
N LYS A 132 10.00 -0.33 -27.26
CA LYS A 132 9.45 -1.44 -26.47
C LYS A 132 8.33 -0.95 -25.57
N THR A 133 7.30 -1.76 -25.41
CA THR A 133 6.18 -1.43 -24.51
C THR A 133 6.66 -1.44 -23.05
N PRO A 134 6.66 -0.29 -22.35
CA PRO A 134 6.99 -0.26 -20.94
C PRO A 134 5.84 -0.82 -20.11
N GLY A 135 6.16 -1.55 -19.05
CA GLY A 135 5.22 -2.02 -18.06
C GLY A 135 5.89 -2.23 -16.72
N TYR A 136 5.23 -2.98 -15.84
CA TYR A 136 5.72 -3.28 -14.51
C TYR A 136 5.79 -4.79 -14.31
N SER A 137 6.87 -5.25 -13.70
CA SER A 137 7.02 -6.62 -13.22
C SER A 137 7.05 -6.60 -11.70
N THR A 138 6.14 -7.36 -11.11
CA THR A 138 5.98 -7.49 -9.66
C THR A 138 6.31 -8.92 -9.26
N VAL A 139 7.24 -9.08 -8.31
CA VAL A 139 7.64 -10.37 -7.75
C VAL A 139 7.49 -10.36 -6.24
N THR A 140 7.34 -11.53 -5.64
CA THR A 140 7.24 -11.67 -4.19
C THR A 140 7.97 -12.92 -3.72
N HIS A 141 8.61 -12.84 -2.55
CA HIS A 141 9.12 -14.00 -1.81
C HIS A 141 8.01 -14.63 -0.93
N PHE A 142 6.78 -14.11 -1.01
CA PHE A 142 5.61 -14.57 -0.28
C PHE A 142 5.77 -14.54 1.25
N ASN A 143 6.63 -13.67 1.78
CA ASN A 143 6.71 -13.40 3.21
C ASN A 143 5.60 -12.44 3.62
N ILE A 144 4.92 -12.79 4.71
CA ILE A 144 3.71 -12.13 5.17
C ILE A 144 4.01 -11.37 6.45
N VAL A 145 3.44 -10.17 6.60
CA VAL A 145 3.65 -9.33 7.77
C VAL A 145 2.35 -8.58 8.09
N HIS A 146 2.02 -8.39 9.36
CA HIS A 146 1.01 -7.40 9.70
C HIS A 146 1.51 -6.01 9.27
N VAL A 147 0.65 -5.23 8.61
CA VAL A 147 1.01 -3.86 8.20
C VAL A 147 1.47 -3.04 9.41
N ASP A 148 0.83 -3.21 10.56
CA ASP A 148 1.19 -2.57 11.82
C ASP A 148 2.56 -3.00 12.36
N CYS A 149 2.88 -4.30 12.29
CA CYS A 149 4.18 -4.82 12.74
C CYS A 149 5.31 -4.30 11.85
N HIS A 150 5.09 -4.26 10.54
CA HIS A 150 6.03 -3.66 9.60
C HIS A 150 6.26 -2.18 9.93
N MET A 151 5.18 -1.42 10.15
CA MET A 151 5.28 0.01 10.52
C MET A 151 5.95 0.26 11.87
N ALA A 152 5.69 -0.59 12.86
CA ALA A 152 6.43 -0.55 14.09
C ALA A 152 7.92 -0.77 13.81
N ALA A 153 8.30 -1.81 13.06
CA ALA A 153 9.70 -2.10 12.74
C ALA A 153 10.40 -0.93 12.01
N VAL A 154 9.74 -0.32 11.02
CA VAL A 154 10.26 0.85 10.29
C VAL A 154 10.50 2.03 11.23
N ARG A 155 9.55 2.34 12.12
CA ARG A 155 9.73 3.41 13.13
C ARG A 155 10.90 3.15 14.07
N HIS A 156 11.17 1.88 14.42
CA HIS A 156 12.30 1.52 15.28
C HIS A 156 13.66 1.59 14.56
N ALA A 157 13.68 1.49 13.23
CA ALA A 157 14.91 1.48 12.43
C ALA A 157 15.58 2.87 12.24
N ARG A 158 14.96 3.96 12.73
CA ARG A 158 15.48 5.34 12.86
C ARG A 158 16.56 5.74 11.83
N GLY A 159 16.13 6.21 10.66
CA GLY A 159 17.02 6.85 9.67
C GLY A 159 17.59 5.92 8.59
N ARG A 160 17.31 4.61 8.66
CA ARG A 160 17.51 3.69 7.52
C ARG A 160 16.35 3.81 6.54
N ASP A 161 16.61 3.50 5.28
CA ASP A 161 15.55 3.34 4.28
C ASP A 161 14.57 2.25 4.73
N GLU A 162 13.27 2.53 4.54
CA GLU A 162 12.16 1.65 4.94
C GLU A 162 12.34 0.25 4.36
N TRP A 163 12.69 0.19 3.08
CA TRP A 163 12.71 -1.03 2.30
C TRP A 163 14.04 -1.79 2.43
N GLU A 164 15.15 -1.10 2.69
CA GLU A 164 16.39 -1.73 3.15
C GLU A 164 16.18 -2.43 4.50
N SER A 165 15.46 -1.80 5.42
CA SER A 165 15.15 -2.39 6.73
C SER A 165 14.14 -3.54 6.60
N ALA A 166 13.15 -3.40 5.71
CA ALA A 166 12.13 -4.41 5.46
C ALA A 166 12.70 -5.68 4.80
N ALA A 167 13.77 -5.56 4.00
CA ALA A 167 14.43 -6.71 3.37
C ALA A 167 14.87 -7.76 4.38
N LEU A 168 15.28 -7.36 5.60
CA LEU A 168 15.65 -8.29 6.69
C LEU A 168 14.47 -9.18 7.09
N GLN A 169 13.25 -8.62 7.11
CA GLN A 169 12.01 -9.35 7.41
C GLN A 169 11.49 -10.13 6.19
N ASN A 170 12.03 -9.85 5.01
CA ASN A 170 11.70 -10.50 3.75
C ASN A 170 12.83 -11.47 3.30
N ALA A 171 13.50 -12.14 4.25
CA ALA A 171 14.58 -13.09 3.97
C ALA A 171 15.72 -12.52 3.11
N ASN A 172 16.11 -11.26 3.37
CA ASN A 172 17.10 -10.50 2.59
C ASN A 172 16.73 -10.33 1.09
N THR A 173 15.47 -10.56 0.73
CA THR A 173 14.98 -10.32 -0.63
C THR A 173 14.49 -8.88 -0.75
N LYS A 174 14.85 -8.23 -1.87
CA LYS A 174 14.40 -6.87 -2.17
C LYS A 174 12.87 -6.80 -2.14
N CYS A 175 12.35 -5.73 -1.55
CA CYS A 175 10.94 -5.38 -1.53
C CYS A 175 10.84 -3.86 -1.63
N ASN A 176 9.74 -3.35 -2.19
CA ASN A 176 9.47 -1.90 -2.27
C ASN A 176 7.96 -1.60 -2.18
N GLY A 177 7.19 -2.58 -1.70
CA GLY A 177 5.75 -2.47 -1.54
C GLY A 177 5.21 -3.58 -0.64
N LEU A 178 4.00 -3.35 -0.15
CA LEU A 178 3.19 -4.33 0.56
C LEU A 178 1.87 -4.49 -0.19
N LEU A 179 1.55 -5.72 -0.60
CA LEU A 179 0.24 -6.08 -1.11
C LEU A 179 -0.65 -6.48 0.07
N PRO A 180 -1.63 -5.66 0.49
CA PRO A 180 -2.49 -5.99 1.62
C PRO A 180 -3.41 -7.17 1.28
N LEU A 181 -3.74 -7.96 2.29
CA LEU A 181 -4.68 -9.08 2.23
C LEU A 181 -5.89 -8.76 3.10
N TRP A 182 -7.08 -8.96 2.54
CA TRP A 182 -8.30 -8.76 3.29
C TRP A 182 -8.65 -10.02 4.08
N GLY A 183 -8.51 -9.93 5.40
CA GLY A 183 -8.89 -11.01 6.32
C GLY A 183 -10.39 -11.05 6.63
N PRO A 184 -10.90 -12.18 7.15
CA PRO A 184 -12.35 -12.40 7.35
C PRO A 184 -13.02 -11.43 8.34
N GLN A 185 -12.29 -10.96 9.36
CA GLN A 185 -12.78 -10.04 10.39
C GLN A 185 -12.08 -8.68 10.34
N VAL A 186 -11.31 -8.42 9.27
CA VAL A 186 -10.62 -7.16 9.08
C VAL A 186 -11.65 -6.10 8.65
N PRO A 187 -11.78 -4.99 9.39
CA PRO A 187 -12.64 -3.89 8.98
C PRO A 187 -12.24 -3.36 7.61
N GLU A 188 -13.22 -3.11 6.75
CA GLU A 188 -12.99 -2.59 5.40
C GLU A 188 -12.17 -1.29 5.42
N SER A 189 -12.45 -0.40 6.37
CA SER A 189 -11.70 0.85 6.55
C SER A 189 -10.20 0.64 6.83
N ALA A 190 -9.86 -0.41 7.59
CA ALA A 190 -8.47 -0.76 7.88
C ALA A 190 -7.76 -1.32 6.64
N PHE A 191 -8.45 -2.19 5.88
CA PHE A 191 -7.93 -2.74 4.62
C PHE A 191 -7.75 -1.64 3.56
N ALA A 192 -8.75 -0.78 3.37
CA ALA A 192 -8.71 0.35 2.44
C ALA A 192 -7.60 1.35 2.79
N SER A 193 -7.36 1.64 4.08
CA SER A 193 -6.24 2.46 4.51
C SER A 193 -4.88 1.84 4.14
N CYS A 194 -4.75 0.52 4.27
CA CYS A 194 -3.54 -0.21 3.88
C CYS A 194 -3.32 -0.24 2.37
N LEU A 195 -4.39 -0.35 1.58
CA LEU A 195 -4.34 -0.23 0.13
C LEU A 195 -3.91 1.18 -0.28
N ALA A 196 -4.49 2.21 0.33
CA ALA A 196 -4.16 3.62 0.07
C ALA A 196 -2.70 3.95 0.42
N ARG A 197 -2.08 3.29 1.40
CA ARG A 197 -0.65 3.46 1.72
C ARG A 197 0.30 3.06 0.60
N THR A 198 -0.12 2.19 -0.34
CA THR A 198 0.68 1.94 -1.55
C THR A 198 0.72 3.15 -2.49
N ARG A 199 -0.05 4.21 -2.17
CA ARG A 199 -0.16 5.44 -2.94
C ARG A 199 0.20 6.63 -2.07
N CYS A 200 1.40 7.18 -2.29
CA CYS A 200 1.79 8.42 -1.65
C CYS A 200 1.08 9.59 -2.34
N VAL A 201 -0.13 9.93 -1.92
CA VAL A 201 -0.85 11.11 -2.41
C VAL A 201 0.02 12.37 -2.31
N ALA A 202 0.77 12.53 -1.22
CA ALA A 202 1.75 13.62 -1.07
C ALA A 202 2.89 13.57 -2.10
N ARG A 203 3.34 12.37 -2.51
CA ARG A 203 4.33 12.21 -3.58
C ARG A 203 3.74 12.57 -4.93
N GLU A 204 2.55 12.07 -5.24
CA GLU A 204 1.89 12.37 -6.51
C GLU A 204 1.47 13.84 -6.60
N ASP A 205 1.15 14.48 -5.48
CA ASP A 205 0.91 15.92 -5.42
C ASP A 205 2.17 16.73 -5.73
N LYS A 206 3.32 16.31 -5.19
CA LYS A 206 4.61 16.89 -5.53
C LYS A 206 4.97 16.65 -6.99
N ASN A 207 4.72 15.44 -7.52
CA ASN A 207 4.97 15.11 -8.92
C ASN A 207 4.08 15.94 -9.86
N LEU A 208 2.80 16.11 -9.53
CA LEU A 208 1.86 16.94 -10.26
C LEU A 208 2.31 18.41 -10.24
N SER A 209 2.76 18.92 -9.09
CA SER A 209 3.33 20.27 -8.97
C SER A 209 4.57 20.43 -9.86
N ASN A 210 5.52 19.49 -9.80
CA ASN A 210 6.70 19.47 -10.66
C ASN A 210 6.33 19.43 -12.15
N PHE A 211 5.28 18.67 -12.52
CA PHE A 211 4.79 18.59 -13.89
C PHE A 211 4.26 19.94 -14.41
N LEU A 212 3.63 20.73 -13.55
CA LEU A 212 3.12 22.05 -13.92
C LEU A 212 4.24 23.10 -14.05
N GLU A 213 5.32 22.93 -13.31
CA GLU A 213 6.48 23.85 -13.25
C GLU A 213 7.58 23.50 -14.27
N MET A 214 7.37 22.49 -15.14
CA MET A 214 8.34 22.08 -16.16
C MET A 214 8.68 23.24 -17.12
N SER A 215 9.93 23.26 -17.61
CA SER A 215 10.36 24.22 -18.64
C SER A 215 9.59 24.03 -19.95
N PRO A 216 9.41 25.08 -20.78
CA PRO A 216 8.64 25.01 -22.03
C PRO A 216 9.09 23.90 -23.00
N ASP A 217 10.39 23.65 -23.13
CA ASP A 217 10.90 22.58 -23.99
C ASP A 217 10.49 21.19 -23.46
N ARG A 218 10.70 20.99 -22.15
CA ARG A 218 10.36 19.73 -21.47
C ARG A 218 8.86 19.49 -21.44
N GLN A 219 8.08 20.57 -21.40
CA GLN A 219 6.63 20.56 -21.51
C GLN A 219 6.13 19.97 -22.83
N VAL A 220 6.81 20.23 -23.94
CA VAL A 220 6.50 19.69 -25.28
C VAL A 220 6.86 18.22 -25.36
N GLU A 221 8.04 17.83 -24.89
CA GLU A 221 8.47 16.42 -24.86
C GLU A 221 7.49 15.55 -24.06
N ASN A 222 7.08 16.03 -22.88
CA ASN A 222 6.17 15.33 -21.99
C ASN A 222 4.76 15.11 -22.59
N CYS A 223 4.39 15.83 -23.65
CA CYS A 223 3.12 15.59 -24.37
C CYS A 223 3.05 14.21 -25.05
N TYR A 224 4.18 13.54 -25.24
CA TYR A 224 4.31 12.21 -25.87
C TYR A 224 4.69 11.10 -24.88
N GLU A 225 4.77 11.42 -23.60
CA GLU A 225 5.05 10.46 -22.53
C GLU A 225 3.76 9.87 -21.95
N SER A 226 3.88 8.72 -21.27
CA SER A 226 2.76 8.08 -20.58
C SER A 226 2.23 8.93 -19.41
N GLU A 227 3.13 9.61 -18.70
CA GLU A 227 2.81 10.55 -17.62
C GLU A 227 2.68 11.98 -18.17
N GLY A 228 1.89 12.12 -19.25
CA GLY A 228 1.63 13.39 -19.92
C GLY A 228 0.42 14.15 -19.36
N PRO A 229 -0.02 15.24 -20.02
CA PRO A 229 -1.08 16.10 -19.48
C PRO A 229 -2.42 15.40 -19.21
N CYS A 230 -2.85 14.43 -20.03
CA CYS A 230 -4.07 13.65 -19.76
C CYS A 230 -3.96 12.81 -18.48
N TYR A 231 -2.82 12.16 -18.26
CA TYR A 231 -2.58 11.37 -17.06
C TYR A 231 -2.65 12.25 -15.82
N TRP A 232 -1.93 13.38 -15.82
CA TRP A 232 -1.89 14.30 -14.68
C TRP A 232 -3.22 15.00 -14.42
N ALA A 233 -4.00 15.29 -15.47
CA ALA A 233 -5.37 15.80 -15.31
C ALA A 233 -6.31 14.77 -14.68
N THR A 234 -6.16 13.47 -14.99
CA THR A 234 -6.92 12.41 -14.30
C THR A 234 -6.43 12.23 -12.87
N MET A 235 -5.12 12.18 -12.66
CA MET A 235 -4.51 12.00 -11.35
C MET A 235 -4.91 13.13 -10.38
N ALA A 236 -5.12 14.34 -10.89
CA ALA A 236 -5.64 15.45 -10.10
C ALA A 236 -6.95 15.09 -9.36
N LEU A 237 -7.87 14.32 -9.95
CA LEU A 237 -9.13 13.91 -9.29
C LEU A 237 -8.91 13.21 -7.96
N VAL A 238 -7.85 12.41 -7.86
CA VAL A 238 -7.54 11.63 -6.66
C VAL A 238 -6.67 12.43 -5.70
N VAL A 239 -5.83 13.33 -6.22
CA VAL A 239 -4.80 14.04 -5.44
C VAL A 239 -5.25 15.41 -4.95
N TRP A 240 -5.99 16.15 -5.78
CA TRP A 240 -6.48 17.50 -5.48
C TRP A 240 -7.93 17.48 -5.04
N SER A 241 -8.19 18.07 -3.88
CA SER A 241 -9.53 18.39 -3.41
C SER A 241 -10.26 19.36 -4.36
N PRO A 242 -11.59 19.50 -4.25
CA PRO A 242 -12.35 20.45 -5.07
C PRO A 242 -11.88 21.91 -4.89
N SER A 243 -11.45 22.30 -3.69
CA SER A 243 -10.84 23.61 -3.42
C SER A 243 -9.54 23.77 -4.19
N ARG A 244 -8.65 22.78 -4.11
CA ARG A 244 -7.36 22.82 -4.80
C ARG A 244 -7.50 22.75 -6.32
N TRP A 245 -8.43 21.97 -6.82
CA TRP A 245 -8.79 21.92 -8.24
C TRP A 245 -9.17 23.31 -8.75
N ARG A 246 -10.04 24.05 -8.04
CA ARG A 246 -10.44 25.42 -8.41
C ARG A 246 -9.24 26.34 -8.60
N CYS A 247 -8.21 26.23 -7.76
CA CYS A 247 -6.99 27.03 -7.87
C CYS A 247 -6.03 26.54 -8.96
N GLY A 248 -5.90 25.23 -9.16
CA GLY A 248 -4.87 24.62 -10.01
C GLY A 248 -5.28 24.35 -11.47
N ARG A 249 -6.59 24.26 -11.78
CA ARG A 249 -7.09 23.78 -13.08
C ARG A 249 -6.63 24.61 -14.28
N VAL A 250 -6.40 25.91 -14.10
CA VAL A 250 -5.95 26.80 -15.19
C VAL A 250 -4.56 26.38 -15.69
N ALA A 251 -3.69 25.89 -14.81
CA ALA A 251 -2.39 25.36 -15.20
C ALA A 251 -2.56 24.08 -16.05
N LEU A 252 -3.51 23.21 -15.71
CA LEU A 252 -3.82 22.02 -16.51
C LEU A 252 -4.42 22.36 -17.88
N VAL A 253 -5.26 23.40 -17.97
CA VAL A 253 -5.78 23.91 -19.25
C VAL A 253 -4.62 24.33 -20.16
N ARG A 254 -3.65 25.09 -19.63
CA ARG A 254 -2.45 25.48 -20.40
C ARG A 254 -1.69 24.26 -20.91
N ARG A 255 -1.48 23.25 -20.06
CA ARG A 255 -0.81 22.00 -20.46
C ARG A 255 -1.60 21.25 -21.54
N MET A 256 -2.93 21.27 -21.51
CA MET A 256 -3.78 20.66 -22.55
C MET A 256 -3.74 21.42 -23.88
N LEU A 257 -3.66 22.75 -23.85
CA LEU A 257 -3.49 23.54 -25.06
C LEU A 257 -2.14 23.26 -25.72
N VAL A 258 -1.06 23.17 -24.94
CA VAL A 258 0.26 22.75 -25.42
C VAL A 258 0.22 21.34 -25.99
N LEU A 259 -0.46 20.40 -25.32
CA LEU A 259 -0.64 19.03 -25.79
C LEU A 259 -1.33 18.97 -27.16
N ALA A 260 -2.45 19.67 -27.30
CA ALA A 260 -3.22 19.72 -28.53
C ALA A 260 -2.40 20.29 -29.68
N HIS A 261 -1.73 21.41 -29.42
CA HIS A 261 -0.91 22.10 -30.41
C HIS A 261 0.28 21.25 -30.84
N ALA A 262 1.00 20.67 -29.89
CA ALA A 262 2.14 19.81 -30.15
C ALA A 262 1.77 18.60 -30.99
N ARG A 263 0.72 17.87 -30.60
CA ARG A 263 0.28 16.67 -31.33
C ARG A 263 -0.30 16.99 -32.70
N HIS A 264 -0.87 18.18 -32.90
CA HIS A 264 -1.33 18.63 -34.21
C HIS A 264 -0.15 18.90 -35.16
N LEU A 265 0.88 19.61 -34.67
CA LEU A 265 2.07 19.95 -35.47
C LEU A 265 2.99 18.75 -35.68
N SER A 266 3.07 17.84 -34.73
CA SER A 266 4.00 16.71 -34.75
C SER A 266 3.35 15.43 -34.19
N PRO A 267 2.45 14.78 -34.95
CA PRO A 267 1.69 13.62 -34.47
C PRO A 267 2.56 12.43 -34.01
N GLN A 268 3.77 12.30 -34.56
CA GLN A 268 4.71 11.21 -34.26
C GLN A 268 5.78 11.59 -33.22
N GLY A 269 5.66 12.77 -32.60
CA GLY A 269 6.68 13.31 -31.70
C GLY A 269 7.64 14.28 -32.39
N THR A 270 8.37 15.04 -31.59
CA THR A 270 9.35 16.04 -32.05
C THR A 270 10.76 15.46 -31.95
N THR A 271 11.54 15.45 -33.04
CA THR A 271 12.88 14.83 -33.07
C THR A 271 13.99 15.75 -32.54
N SER A 272 13.80 17.07 -32.48
CA SER A 272 14.72 18.02 -31.82
C SER A 272 14.12 19.43 -31.81
N GLY A 273 14.05 20.06 -30.64
CA GLY A 273 13.90 21.52 -30.51
C GLY A 273 12.48 22.07 -30.63
N GLY A 274 11.72 22.02 -29.52
CA GLY A 274 10.55 22.86 -29.27
C GLY A 274 9.42 22.82 -30.32
N LEU A 275 8.45 23.71 -30.16
CA LEU A 275 7.41 23.96 -31.17
C LEU A 275 7.87 25.14 -32.03
N ALA A 276 8.24 24.89 -33.28
CA ALA A 276 8.70 25.94 -34.20
C ALA A 276 7.60 26.95 -34.59
N ASP A 277 6.33 26.52 -34.50
CA ASP A 277 5.18 27.34 -34.81
C ASP A 277 4.28 27.53 -33.59
N ALA A 278 4.21 28.77 -33.10
CA ALA A 278 3.33 29.18 -31.99
C ALA A 278 2.01 29.80 -32.47
N ALA A 279 1.76 29.86 -33.79
CA ALA A 279 0.54 30.43 -34.33
C ALA A 279 -0.67 29.60 -33.92
N PRO A 280 -1.72 30.21 -33.34
CA PRO A 280 -2.89 29.48 -32.87
C PRO A 280 -3.64 28.81 -34.01
N ARG A 281 -4.24 27.65 -33.72
CA ARG A 281 -5.05 26.90 -34.67
C ARG A 281 -6.54 27.10 -34.43
N GLU A 282 -7.35 26.55 -35.33
CA GLU A 282 -8.80 26.52 -35.16
C GLU A 282 -9.18 25.75 -33.90
N PHE A 283 -10.29 26.16 -33.27
CA PHE A 283 -10.80 25.53 -32.05
C PHE A 283 -10.93 24.01 -32.15
N ALA A 284 -11.25 23.48 -33.35
CA ALA A 284 -11.35 22.06 -33.62
C ALA A 284 -10.07 21.26 -33.25
N VAL A 285 -8.89 21.89 -33.30
CA VAL A 285 -7.61 21.27 -32.91
C VAL A 285 -7.53 21.06 -31.40
N TYR A 286 -8.01 22.03 -30.61
CA TYR A 286 -7.92 22.03 -29.15
C TYR A 286 -9.12 21.32 -28.49
N ARG A 287 -10.26 21.31 -29.17
CA ARG A 287 -11.55 20.81 -28.67
C ARG A 287 -11.49 19.42 -28.04
N PRO A 288 -10.82 18.39 -28.60
CA PRO A 288 -10.81 17.06 -27.98
C PRO A 288 -10.21 17.05 -26.57
N TYR A 289 -9.14 17.83 -26.35
CA TYR A 289 -8.43 17.90 -25.06
C TYR A 289 -9.13 18.82 -24.06
N LEU A 290 -9.80 19.87 -24.55
CA LEU A 290 -10.67 20.70 -23.71
C LEU A 290 -11.91 19.91 -23.26
N CYS A 291 -12.54 19.16 -24.16
CA CYS A 291 -13.64 18.25 -23.80
C CYS A 291 -13.18 17.22 -22.76
N TYR A 292 -11.96 16.69 -22.87
CA TYR A 292 -11.42 15.81 -21.84
C TYR A 292 -11.35 16.47 -20.46
N LEU A 293 -10.85 17.73 -20.37
CA LEU A 293 -10.85 18.46 -19.11
C LEU A 293 -12.24 18.79 -18.58
N ALA A 294 -13.19 19.10 -19.46
CA ALA A 294 -14.58 19.32 -19.08
C ALA A 294 -15.20 18.08 -18.43
N MET A 295 -14.83 16.88 -18.90
CA MET A 295 -15.24 15.62 -18.25
C MET A 295 -14.63 15.49 -16.85
N VAL A 296 -13.34 15.80 -16.70
CA VAL A 296 -12.65 15.81 -15.40
C VAL A 296 -13.34 16.79 -14.43
N ASP A 297 -13.65 18.01 -14.87
CA ASP A 297 -14.37 18.98 -14.04
C ASP A 297 -15.79 18.50 -13.68
N GLY A 298 -16.48 17.88 -14.63
CA GLY A 298 -17.77 17.25 -14.41
C GLY A 298 -17.75 16.20 -13.30
N LEU A 299 -16.67 15.43 -13.19
CA LEU A 299 -16.49 14.45 -12.12
C LEU A 299 -16.27 15.12 -10.75
N TYR A 300 -15.52 16.22 -10.69
CA TYR A 300 -15.45 17.03 -9.46
C TYR A 300 -16.83 17.52 -9.01
N ASN A 301 -17.72 17.88 -9.94
CA ASN A 301 -19.09 18.26 -9.63
C ASN A 301 -19.94 17.09 -9.11
N ILE A 302 -19.68 15.86 -9.55
CA ILE A 302 -20.29 14.65 -8.98
C ILE A 302 -19.81 14.46 -7.53
N PHE A 303 -18.52 14.68 -7.28
CA PHE A 303 -17.91 14.47 -5.95
C PHE A 303 -18.05 15.67 -5.00
N LYS A 304 -18.80 16.72 -5.37
CA LYS A 304 -18.99 17.91 -4.52
C LYS A 304 -19.62 17.63 -3.15
N ARG A 305 -20.26 16.46 -2.99
CA ARG A 305 -20.91 16.02 -1.74
C ARG A 305 -19.93 15.34 -0.78
N VAL A 306 -18.71 15.03 -1.22
CA VAL A 306 -17.66 14.46 -0.38
C VAL A 306 -17.22 15.52 0.62
N SER A 307 -17.40 15.23 1.91
CA SER A 307 -16.93 16.07 3.00
C SER A 307 -15.57 15.59 3.49
N CYS A 308 -14.56 16.48 3.49
CA CYS A 308 -13.25 16.23 4.08
C CYS A 308 -12.86 17.39 5.01
N SER A 309 -12.21 17.09 6.13
CA SER A 309 -11.77 18.11 7.10
C SER A 309 -10.53 18.88 6.62
N HIS A 310 -9.65 18.20 5.90
CA HIS A 310 -8.41 18.76 5.33
C HIS A 310 -8.20 18.26 3.90
N ASP A 311 -7.56 19.06 3.05
CA ASP A 311 -7.25 18.69 1.65
C ASP A 311 -6.45 17.37 1.57
N GLU A 312 -5.57 17.10 2.53
CA GLU A 312 -4.78 15.86 2.60
C GLU A 312 -5.63 14.60 2.79
N SER A 313 -6.85 14.74 3.32
CA SER A 313 -7.79 13.63 3.54
C SER A 313 -8.73 13.39 2.35
N TRP A 314 -8.63 14.21 1.30
CA TRP A 314 -9.50 14.15 0.12
C TRP A 314 -9.56 12.76 -0.51
N SER A 315 -8.40 12.18 -0.82
CA SER A 315 -8.28 10.88 -1.50
C SER A 315 -9.00 9.76 -0.75
N VAL A 316 -8.84 9.72 0.58
CA VAL A 316 -9.46 8.73 1.46
C VAL A 316 -10.96 8.96 1.53
N ALA A 317 -11.40 10.20 1.70
CA ALA A 317 -12.82 10.55 1.75
C ALA A 317 -13.53 10.27 0.42
N LEU A 318 -12.86 10.55 -0.70
CA LEU A 318 -13.37 10.25 -2.04
C LEU A 318 -13.52 8.74 -2.25
N ALA A 319 -12.49 7.96 -1.89
CA ALA A 319 -12.54 6.51 -1.97
C ALA A 319 -13.72 5.93 -1.17
N ASP A 320 -13.91 6.44 0.04
CA ASP A 320 -14.97 6.00 0.94
C ASP A 320 -16.36 6.36 0.40
N TYR A 321 -16.53 7.59 -0.10
CA TYR A 321 -17.77 8.01 -0.73
C TYR A 321 -18.14 7.16 -1.93
N ILE A 322 -17.16 6.83 -2.80
CA ILE A 322 -17.39 6.03 -3.99
C ILE A 322 -17.84 4.61 -3.64
N ARG A 323 -17.25 4.01 -2.60
CA ARG A 323 -17.62 2.67 -2.15
C ARG A 323 -19.05 2.58 -1.62
N HIS A 324 -19.58 3.65 -1.03
CA HIS A 324 -20.88 3.65 -0.37
C HIS A 324 -22.00 4.37 -1.13
N SER A 325 -21.70 4.98 -2.28
CA SER A 325 -22.64 5.84 -3.02
C SER A 325 -22.85 5.41 -4.47
N ASP A 326 -22.70 4.13 -4.77
CA ASP A 326 -22.74 3.53 -6.12
C ASP A 326 -23.99 3.92 -6.93
N GLN A 327 -25.19 3.72 -6.39
CA GLN A 327 -26.45 4.02 -7.08
C GLN A 327 -26.58 5.52 -7.39
N ALA A 328 -26.22 6.38 -6.43
CA ALA A 328 -26.26 7.83 -6.62
C ALA A 328 -25.23 8.30 -7.66
N LEU A 329 -24.05 7.67 -7.68
CA LEU A 329 -23.00 7.95 -8.67
C LEU A 329 -23.43 7.56 -10.08
N LEU A 330 -24.15 6.45 -10.26
CA LEU A 330 -24.70 6.06 -11.56
C LEU A 330 -25.67 7.12 -12.11
N GLU A 331 -26.62 7.58 -11.29
CA GLU A 331 -27.59 8.61 -11.71
C GLU A 331 -26.93 9.97 -12.00
N LEU A 332 -25.94 10.36 -11.20
CA LEU A 332 -25.16 11.57 -11.42
C LEU A 332 -24.28 11.45 -12.67
N GLY A 333 -23.73 10.27 -12.94
CA GLY A 333 -22.99 9.93 -14.15
C GLY A 333 -23.83 10.08 -15.41
N ASP A 334 -25.07 9.59 -15.41
CA ASP A 334 -26.00 9.77 -16.52
C ASP A 334 -26.33 11.24 -16.79
N LYS A 335 -26.47 12.05 -15.73
CA LYS A 335 -26.67 13.51 -15.85
C LYS A 335 -25.43 14.20 -16.43
N LEU A 336 -24.25 13.82 -15.97
CA LEU A 336 -22.99 14.35 -16.49
C LEU A 336 -22.83 14.01 -17.98
N LEU A 337 -23.08 12.76 -18.37
CA LEU A 337 -22.98 12.32 -19.76
C LEU A 337 -23.95 13.08 -20.68
N ARG A 338 -25.21 13.25 -20.26
CA ARG A 338 -26.17 14.06 -21.03
C ARG A 338 -25.69 15.49 -21.20
N ASN A 339 -25.26 16.15 -20.11
CA ASN A 339 -24.74 17.51 -20.18
C ASN A 339 -23.51 17.62 -21.10
N PHE A 340 -22.62 16.63 -21.02
CA PHE A 340 -21.44 16.56 -21.86
C PHE A 340 -21.79 16.42 -23.35
N GLU A 341 -22.73 15.54 -23.69
CA GLU A 341 -23.18 15.33 -25.07
C GLU A 341 -23.94 16.54 -25.64
N GLU A 342 -24.80 17.16 -24.83
CA GLU A 342 -25.71 18.22 -25.27
C GLU A 342 -25.13 19.63 -25.23
N GLN A 343 -24.15 19.89 -24.36
CA GLN A 343 -23.56 21.23 -24.19
C GLN A 343 -22.09 21.26 -24.60
N VAL A 344 -21.26 20.41 -23.99
CA VAL A 344 -19.79 20.47 -24.20
C VAL A 344 -19.42 20.01 -25.61
N LEU A 345 -19.96 18.89 -26.06
CA LEU A 345 -19.72 18.36 -27.40
C LEU A 345 -20.40 19.20 -28.49
N THR A 346 -21.27 20.15 -28.20
CA THR A 346 -21.88 21.00 -29.23
C THR A 346 -21.12 22.30 -29.47
N CYS A 347 -20.18 22.66 -28.58
CA CYS A 347 -19.40 23.88 -28.71
C CYS A 347 -18.64 23.94 -30.06
N GLN A 348 -18.77 25.07 -30.75
CA GLN A 348 -18.12 25.37 -32.03
C GLN A 348 -17.00 26.39 -31.90
N SER A 349 -16.94 27.10 -30.77
CA SER A 349 -15.89 28.08 -30.48
C SER A 349 -15.35 27.93 -29.06
N PHE A 350 -14.18 28.52 -28.82
CA PHE A 350 -13.58 28.57 -27.49
C PHE A 350 -14.44 29.40 -26.51
N MET A 351 -15.10 30.46 -26.99
CA MET A 351 -15.98 31.29 -26.18
C MET A 351 -17.21 30.50 -25.71
N GLU A 352 -17.88 29.79 -26.61
CA GLU A 352 -19.00 28.90 -26.24
C GLU A 352 -18.56 27.84 -25.22
N TYR A 353 -17.35 27.28 -25.38
CA TYR A 353 -16.79 26.37 -24.39
C TYR A 353 -16.58 27.05 -23.03
N CYS A 354 -16.04 28.27 -22.99
CA CYS A 354 -15.88 29.02 -21.74
C CYS A 354 -17.23 29.32 -21.08
N ASP A 355 -18.25 29.70 -21.86
CA ASP A 355 -19.60 29.99 -21.35
C ASP A 355 -20.24 28.75 -20.73
N VAL A 356 -20.13 27.58 -21.39
CA VAL A 356 -20.64 26.30 -20.86
C VAL A 356 -19.88 25.87 -19.61
N MET A 357 -18.57 26.12 -19.55
CA MET A 357 -17.76 25.80 -18.36
C MET A 357 -17.88 26.84 -17.23
N GLY A 358 -18.53 27.99 -17.48
CA GLY A 358 -18.90 29.00 -16.47
C GLY A 358 -17.73 29.65 -15.72
N GLU A 359 -17.90 29.90 -14.41
CA GLU A 359 -16.90 30.47 -13.46
C GLU A 359 -15.60 29.63 -13.35
N TRP A 360 -15.47 28.57 -14.14
CA TRP A 360 -14.28 27.72 -14.19
C TRP A 360 -13.07 28.39 -14.87
N LEU A 361 -13.35 29.25 -15.85
CA LEU A 361 -12.36 29.74 -16.81
C LEU A 361 -12.62 31.22 -17.13
N THR A 362 -12.32 32.12 -16.19
CA THR A 362 -12.39 33.54 -16.54
C THR A 362 -11.26 33.86 -17.52
N LEU A 363 -11.57 34.63 -18.58
CA LEU A 363 -10.56 35.12 -19.52
C LEU A 363 -9.40 35.80 -18.78
N GLN A 364 -9.69 36.47 -17.67
CA GLN A 364 -8.72 37.14 -16.81
C GLN A 364 -7.70 36.17 -16.18
N GLU A 365 -8.11 35.00 -15.70
CA GLU A 365 -7.21 33.99 -15.12
C GLU A 365 -6.31 33.32 -16.16
N LEU A 366 -6.81 33.11 -17.37
CA LEU A 366 -6.02 32.60 -18.50
C LEU A 366 -4.91 33.58 -18.89
N LEU A 367 -5.21 34.88 -18.92
CA LEU A 367 -4.33 35.96 -19.38
C LEU A 367 -3.19 36.34 -18.41
N LEU A 368 -3.26 35.96 -17.14
CA LEU A 368 -2.30 36.40 -16.11
C LEU A 368 -1.00 35.56 -16.01
N GLY A 369 -0.76 34.57 -16.89
CA GLY A 369 0.41 33.68 -16.79
C GLY A 369 1.12 33.35 -18.10
N HIS A 370 2.41 33.71 -18.18
CA HIS A 370 3.42 33.48 -19.24
C HIS A 370 3.03 33.75 -20.72
N THR A 371 3.87 34.56 -21.37
CA THR A 371 3.64 35.27 -22.65
C THR A 371 3.27 34.40 -23.86
N ALA A 372 3.79 33.18 -23.99
CA ALA A 372 3.52 32.33 -25.16
C ALA A 372 2.11 31.68 -25.14
N CYS A 373 1.61 31.28 -23.97
CA CYS A 373 0.25 30.73 -23.83
C CYS A 373 -0.82 31.83 -23.84
N ILE A 374 -0.45 33.04 -23.40
CA ILE A 374 -1.29 34.23 -23.48
C ILE A 374 -1.62 34.55 -24.94
N GLU A 375 -0.64 34.51 -25.85
CA GLU A 375 -0.92 34.77 -27.27
C GLU A 375 -1.88 33.77 -27.91
N VAL A 376 -1.74 32.47 -27.58
CA VAL A 376 -2.64 31.43 -28.08
C VAL A 376 -4.05 31.62 -27.52
N SER A 377 -4.17 31.91 -26.23
CA SER A 377 -5.46 32.13 -25.56
C SER A 377 -6.16 33.41 -26.05
N CYS A 378 -5.43 34.52 -26.21
CA CYS A 378 -5.96 35.79 -26.74
C CYS A 378 -6.50 35.66 -28.16
N LYS A 379 -5.79 34.96 -29.05
CA LYS A 379 -6.16 34.82 -30.47
C LYS A 379 -7.29 33.81 -30.69
N LEU A 380 -7.46 32.83 -29.80
CA LEU A 380 -8.66 31.98 -29.78
C LEU A 380 -9.93 32.75 -29.42
N VAL A 381 -9.80 33.89 -28.71
CA VAL A 381 -10.90 34.71 -28.20
C VAL A 381 -11.30 35.84 -29.16
N HIS A 382 -10.32 36.41 -29.87
CA HIS A 382 -10.57 37.46 -30.87
C HIS A 382 -10.05 37.06 -32.25
N PRO A 383 -10.85 36.34 -33.06
CA PRO A 383 -10.55 36.19 -34.47
C PRO A 383 -10.80 37.54 -35.16
N THR A 384 -9.77 38.24 -35.63
CA THR A 384 -9.96 39.35 -36.57
C THR A 384 -10.63 38.82 -37.85
N PRO A 385 -11.65 39.50 -38.42
CA PRO A 385 -12.33 39.01 -39.61
C PRO A 385 -11.45 39.31 -40.84
N PRO A 386 -11.39 38.38 -41.79
CA PRO A 386 -11.90 38.78 -43.10
C PRO A 386 -12.64 37.67 -43.84
N ASN A 387 -13.73 38.10 -44.48
CA ASN A 387 -14.34 37.51 -45.67
C ASN A 387 -14.98 36.11 -45.56
N MET A 388 -16.26 36.12 -45.92
CA MET A 388 -17.08 34.96 -46.27
C MET A 388 -16.30 33.87 -46.99
N LEU A 389 -16.40 32.65 -46.46
CA LEU A 389 -16.44 31.45 -47.29
C LEU A 389 -17.34 30.42 -46.59
N LYS A 390 -18.57 30.30 -47.12
CA LYS A 390 -19.37 29.09 -46.97
C LYS A 390 -18.57 27.95 -47.61
N VAL A 391 -18.15 26.97 -46.82
CA VAL A 391 -17.63 25.70 -47.35
C VAL A 391 -18.36 24.55 -46.68
N HIS A 392 -18.79 23.64 -47.55
CA HIS A 392 -19.73 22.56 -47.31
C HIS A 392 -19.30 21.58 -46.21
N LEU A 393 -20.32 21.13 -45.46
CA LEU A 393 -20.33 19.86 -44.72
C LEU A 393 -19.72 18.74 -45.57
N VAL A 394 -18.53 18.28 -45.19
CA VAL A 394 -18.09 16.93 -45.48
C VAL A 394 -18.17 16.15 -44.17
N LYS A 395 -19.14 15.23 -44.12
CA LYS A 395 -19.23 14.21 -43.07
C LYS A 395 -17.91 13.44 -43.04
N ALA A 396 -17.14 13.65 -41.99
CA ALA A 396 -16.22 12.64 -41.45
C ALA A 396 -16.77 12.22 -40.08
N GLY A 397 -17.78 11.34 -40.08
CA GLY A 397 -17.81 10.30 -39.05
C GLY A 397 -16.58 9.42 -39.30
N THR A 398 -15.90 8.84 -38.33
CA THR A 398 -16.35 8.33 -37.04
C THR A 398 -15.06 7.98 -36.30
N LEU A 399 -14.89 8.40 -35.05
CA LEU A 399 -14.14 7.68 -33.98
C LEU A 399 -14.23 8.44 -32.64
N CYS A 400 -15.42 8.93 -32.29
CA CYS A 400 -15.78 9.08 -30.89
C CYS A 400 -16.98 8.17 -30.67
N ASN A 401 -16.70 6.87 -30.67
CA ASN A 401 -17.71 5.85 -30.54
C ASN A 401 -18.31 5.98 -29.13
N LYS A 402 -19.63 5.80 -28.94
CA LYS A 402 -20.22 5.71 -27.59
C LYS A 402 -19.52 4.65 -26.72
N ALA A 403 -18.91 3.65 -27.36
CA ALA A 403 -18.01 2.66 -26.76
C ALA A 403 -16.62 3.17 -26.37
N PHE A 404 -16.10 4.24 -26.99
CA PHE A 404 -14.84 4.88 -26.62
C PHE A 404 -14.99 5.76 -25.39
N VAL A 405 -16.08 6.54 -25.28
CA VAL A 405 -16.37 7.33 -24.09
C VAL A 405 -16.82 6.45 -22.92
N ARG A 406 -17.70 5.46 -23.17
CA ARG A 406 -18.01 4.43 -22.15
C ARG A 406 -16.79 3.59 -21.81
N GLY A 407 -15.97 3.18 -22.78
CA GLY A 407 -14.74 2.41 -22.55
C GLY A 407 -13.66 3.21 -21.84
N MET A 408 -13.54 4.52 -22.05
CA MET A 408 -12.61 5.38 -21.30
C MET A 408 -13.14 5.63 -19.87
N LEU A 409 -14.45 5.78 -19.70
CA LEU A 409 -15.11 5.82 -18.38
C LEU A 409 -15.11 4.46 -17.64
N PHE A 410 -14.97 3.34 -18.33
CA PHE A 410 -15.00 2.00 -17.73
C PHE A 410 -13.61 1.36 -17.60
N GLN A 411 -12.65 1.76 -18.44
CA GLN A 411 -11.30 1.20 -18.47
C GLN A 411 -10.32 2.18 -17.79
N VAL A 412 -10.29 3.46 -18.18
CA VAL A 412 -9.44 4.45 -17.47
C VAL A 412 -10.02 4.82 -16.10
N PHE A 413 -11.35 4.88 -15.97
CA PHE A 413 -12.02 5.33 -14.75
C PHE A 413 -12.48 4.24 -13.79
N ILE A 414 -12.44 2.96 -14.17
CA ILE A 414 -12.67 1.86 -13.22
C ILE A 414 -11.42 1.00 -13.10
N SER A 415 -10.71 0.62 -14.19
CA SER A 415 -9.49 -0.17 -14.00
C SER A 415 -8.35 0.65 -13.43
N ASP A 416 -8.05 1.86 -13.96
CA ASP A 416 -6.95 2.65 -13.40
C ASP A 416 -7.36 3.44 -12.15
N PHE A 417 -8.62 3.85 -12.03
CA PHE A 417 -9.14 4.53 -10.83
C PHE A 417 -9.26 3.59 -9.61
N PHE A 418 -9.55 2.29 -9.77
CA PHE A 418 -9.46 1.29 -8.68
C PHE A 418 -8.06 0.68 -8.52
N ILE A 419 -7.16 0.82 -9.51
CA ILE A 419 -5.73 0.56 -9.30
C ILE A 419 -5.06 1.75 -8.60
N VAL A 420 -5.69 2.94 -8.64
CA VAL A 420 -5.30 4.21 -7.97
C VAL A 420 -6.16 4.56 -6.71
N LEU A 421 -7.24 3.83 -6.42
CA LEU A 421 -8.00 3.80 -5.13
C LEU A 421 -7.89 2.47 -4.38
#